data_AF-A0A8I1U370-F1
#
_entry.id   AF-A0A8I1U370-F1
#
_cell.length_a   1.000
_cell.length_b   1.000
_cell.length_c   1.000
_cell.angle_alpha   90.00
_cell.angle_beta   90.00
_cell.angle_gamma   90.00
#
_symmetry.space_group_name_H-M   'P 1'
#
loop_
_entity.id
_entity.type
_entity.pdbx_description
1 polymer ?
#
loop_
_entity_poly.entity_id
_entity_poly.type
_entity_poly.pdbx_seq_one_letter_code
_entity_poly.pdbx_strand_id
1 'polypeptide(L)'
;MNSTTIPRPLDAHEKTIDLRIERLHTAISHADALYADSIVNIVHTNRAITVLIENRGFVSAHAHALIDQIVAALPADEQDEQISAHVRPLTLLVEQANVAIARMRHQLHGADL
;
A
#
# COMPACT_ATOMS: atom_id res chain seq x y z
N MET A 1 1.34 7.01 44.11
CA MET A 1 1.59 7.78 42.87
C MET A 1 1.01 6.97 41.73
N ASN A 2 -0.21 7.28 41.29
CA ASN A 2 -0.85 6.58 40.18
C ASN A 2 -0.48 7.32 38.89
N SER A 3 0.38 6.72 38.07
CA SER A 3 0.58 7.13 36.69
C SER A 3 -0.68 6.77 35.90
N THR A 4 -1.54 7.75 35.70
CA THR A 4 -2.70 7.64 34.81
C THR A 4 -2.17 7.55 33.38
N THR A 5 -2.09 6.33 32.85
CA THR A 5 -1.81 6.08 31.43
C THR A 5 -2.98 6.66 30.64
N ILE A 6 -2.82 7.86 30.09
CA ILE A 6 -3.77 8.41 29.12
C ILE A 6 -3.73 7.47 27.91
N PRO A 7 -4.83 6.81 27.51
CA PRO A 7 -4.86 6.09 26.27
C PRO A 7 -4.75 7.13 25.15
N ARG A 8 -3.60 7.20 24.47
CA ARG A 8 -3.50 8.01 23.26
C ARG A 8 -4.51 7.46 22.24
N PRO A 9 -5.16 8.32 21.45
CA PRO A 9 -6.01 7.91 20.33
C PRO A 9 -5.16 7.40 19.15
N LEU A 10 -4.22 6.48 19.41
CA LEU A 10 -3.46 5.75 18.39
C LEU A 10 -4.37 4.78 17.61
N ASP A 11 -5.49 4.38 18.21
CA ASP A 11 -6.29 3.25 17.76
C ASP A 11 -7.01 3.44 16.41
N ALA A 12 -7.50 4.65 16.06
CA ALA A 12 -8.29 4.83 14.84
C ALA A 12 -7.42 5.01 13.58
N HIS A 13 -6.29 5.73 13.70
CA HIS A 13 -5.40 5.99 12.58
C HIS A 13 -4.56 4.75 12.24
N GLU A 14 -4.08 4.03 13.25
CA GLU A 14 -3.37 2.75 13.06
C GLU A 14 -4.29 1.69 12.44
N LYS A 15 -5.53 1.55 12.93
CA LYS A 15 -6.54 0.68 12.29
C LYS A 15 -6.87 1.09 10.85
N THR A 16 -6.83 2.39 10.56
CA THR A 16 -7.11 2.89 9.21
C THR A 16 -5.98 2.50 8.25
N ILE A 17 -4.71 2.57 8.68
CA ILE A 17 -3.60 2.20 7.81
C ILE A 17 -3.50 0.70 7.61
N ASP A 18 -3.68 -0.11 8.65
CA ASP A 18 -3.70 -1.58 8.54
C ASP A 18 -4.78 -2.04 7.54
N LEU A 19 -5.97 -1.44 7.64
CA LEU A 19 -7.05 -1.68 6.68
C LEU A 19 -6.68 -1.26 5.26
N ARG A 20 -5.92 -0.17 5.07
CA ARG A 20 -5.46 0.27 3.75
C ARG A 20 -4.39 -0.64 3.17
N ILE A 21 -3.50 -1.18 4.02
CA ILE A 21 -2.51 -2.19 3.65
C ILE A 21 -3.22 -3.48 3.21
N GLU A 22 -4.18 -3.98 3.99
CA GLU A 22 -4.99 -5.16 3.66
C GLU A 22 -5.78 -4.97 2.36
N ARG A 23 -6.40 -3.80 2.18
CA ARG A 23 -7.11 -3.44 0.95
C ARG A 23 -6.18 -3.40 -0.26
N LEU A 24 -4.95 -2.94 -0.10
CA LEU A 24 -3.98 -2.92 -1.18
C LEU A 24 -3.56 -4.34 -1.58
N HIS A 25 -3.28 -5.22 -0.62
CA HIS A 25 -3.05 -6.64 -0.90
C HIS A 25 -4.21 -7.27 -1.66
N THR A 26 -5.44 -7.07 -1.17
CA THR A 26 -6.66 -7.59 -1.82
C THR A 26 -6.83 -7.04 -3.23
N ALA A 27 -6.57 -5.75 -3.43
CA ALA A 27 -6.67 -5.11 -4.74
C ALA A 27 -5.64 -5.67 -5.73
N ILE A 28 -4.42 -5.97 -5.27
CA ILE A 28 -3.38 -6.61 -6.09
C ILE A 28 -3.82 -8.01 -6.49
N SER A 29 -4.26 -8.84 -5.55
CA SER A 29 -4.74 -10.19 -5.85
C SER A 29 -5.94 -10.19 -6.81
N HIS A 30 -6.87 -9.23 -6.63
CA HIS A 30 -8.00 -9.08 -7.54
C HIS A 30 -7.55 -8.64 -8.95
N ALA A 31 -6.57 -7.74 -9.05
CA ALA A 31 -6.00 -7.33 -10.33
C ALA A 31 -5.28 -8.49 -11.05
N ASP A 32 -4.53 -9.32 -10.32
CA ASP A 32 -3.90 -10.52 -10.88
C ASP A 32 -4.96 -11.52 -11.40
N ALA A 33 -6.07 -11.69 -10.67
CA ALA A 33 -7.17 -12.55 -11.11
C ALA A 33 -7.85 -12.01 -12.38
N LEU A 34 -8.10 -10.70 -12.46
CA LEU A 34 -8.65 -10.05 -13.66
C LEU A 34 -7.71 -10.15 -14.85
N TYR A 35 -6.40 -10.06 -14.63
CA TYR A 35 -5.40 -10.19 -15.69
C TYR A 35 -5.30 -11.62 -16.23
N ALA A 36 -5.53 -12.63 -15.39
CA ALA A 36 -5.56 -14.03 -15.81
C ALA A 36 -6.82 -14.40 -16.61
N ASP A 37 -7.87 -13.58 -16.56
CA ASP A 37 -9.08 -13.77 -17.36
C ASP A 37 -8.84 -13.35 -18.83
N SER A 38 -9.41 -14.13 -19.75
CA SER A 38 -9.31 -13.93 -21.19
C SER A 38 -10.24 -12.83 -21.72
N ILE A 39 -11.29 -12.48 -20.97
CA ILE A 39 -12.26 -11.47 -21.37
C ILE A 39 -11.98 -10.15 -20.64
N VAL A 40 -11.59 -9.13 -21.39
CA VAL A 40 -11.32 -7.79 -20.84
C VAL A 40 -12.64 -7.05 -20.61
N ASN A 41 -13.01 -6.85 -19.33
CA ASN A 41 -14.09 -5.94 -18.96
C ASN A 41 -13.51 -4.56 -18.60
N ILE A 42 -13.57 -3.63 -19.55
CA ILE A 42 -12.99 -2.27 -19.43
C ILE A 42 -13.45 -1.55 -18.16
N VAL A 43 -14.73 -1.63 -17.80
CA VAL A 43 -15.28 -0.94 -16.62
C VAL A 43 -14.69 -1.53 -15.33
N HIS A 44 -14.63 -2.85 -15.22
CA HIS A 44 -14.06 -3.53 -14.06
C HIS A 44 -12.56 -3.28 -13.95
N THR A 45 -11.83 -3.34 -15.06
CA THR A 45 -10.38 -3.08 -15.11
C THR A 45 -10.07 -1.64 -14.69
N ASN A 46 -10.80 -0.65 -15.21
CA ASN A 46 -10.63 0.75 -14.81
C ASN A 46 -10.92 0.95 -13.31
N ARG A 47 -11.98 0.34 -12.79
CA ARG A 47 -12.30 0.40 -11.35
C ARG A 47 -11.19 -0.21 -10.49
N ALA A 48 -10.67 -1.36 -10.88
CA ALA A 48 -9.56 -2.01 -10.17
C ALA A 48 -8.28 -1.16 -10.18
N ILE A 49 -7.96 -0.52 -11.32
CA ILE A 49 -6.85 0.45 -11.41
C ILE A 49 -7.06 1.62 -10.43
N THR A 50 -8.26 2.20 -10.36
CA THR A 50 -8.56 3.29 -9.41
C THR A 50 -8.34 2.84 -7.96
N VAL A 51 -8.86 1.68 -7.58
CA VAL A 51 -8.71 1.14 -6.22
C VAL A 51 -7.23 0.90 -5.88
N LEU A 52 -6.43 0.38 -6.82
CA LEU A 52 -4.99 0.21 -6.65
C LEU A 52 -4.29 1.55 -6.43
N ILE A 53 -4.56 2.55 -7.26
CA ILE A 53 -3.94 3.88 -7.17
C ILE A 53 -4.24 4.54 -5.83
N GLU A 54 -5.50 4.51 -5.39
CA GLU A 54 -5.91 5.12 -4.12
C GLU A 54 -5.20 4.46 -2.94
N ASN A 55 -5.29 3.13 -2.80
CA ASN A 55 -4.72 2.44 -1.64
C ASN A 55 -3.18 2.50 -1.67
N ARG A 56 -2.55 2.39 -2.85
CA ARG A 56 -1.11 2.61 -3.02
C ARG A 56 -0.69 3.99 -2.55
N GLY A 57 -1.46 5.04 -2.90
CA GLY A 57 -1.18 6.41 -2.48
C GLY A 57 -1.13 6.56 -0.97
N PHE A 58 -2.11 5.98 -0.26
CA PHE A 58 -2.13 5.97 1.21
C PHE A 58 -0.95 5.21 1.81
N VAL A 59 -0.65 3.99 1.33
CA VAL A 59 0.44 3.17 1.86
C VAL A 59 1.81 3.83 1.60
N SER A 60 2.00 4.44 0.42
CA SER A 60 3.21 5.18 0.10
C SER A 60 3.40 6.41 1.00
N ALA A 61 2.33 7.17 1.27
CA ALA A 61 2.41 8.31 2.19
C ALA A 61 2.74 7.86 3.61
N HIS A 62 2.18 6.74 4.06
CA HIS A 62 2.52 6.17 5.36
C HIS A 62 3.98 5.70 5.45
N ALA A 63 4.49 5.03 4.41
CA ALA A 63 5.89 4.62 4.37
C ALA A 63 6.84 5.83 4.50
N HIS A 64 6.55 6.95 3.82
CA HIS A 64 7.33 8.19 3.99
C HIS A 64 7.23 8.74 5.42
N ALA A 65 6.02 8.79 5.98
CA ALA A 65 5.84 9.26 7.36
C ALA A 65 6.60 8.39 8.38
N LEU A 66 6.68 7.07 8.17
CA LEU A 66 7.48 6.17 9.00
C LEU A 66 8.98 6.44 8.86
N ILE A 67 9.48 6.68 7.65
CA ILE A 67 10.88 7.07 7.44
C ILE A 67 11.20 8.33 8.23
N ASP A 68 10.37 9.38 8.10
CA ASP A 68 10.57 10.65 8.80
C ASP A 68 10.60 10.45 10.32
N GLN A 69 9.71 9.61 10.85
CA GLN A 69 9.66 9.28 12.28
C GLN A 69 10.91 8.52 12.74
N ILE A 70 11.35 7.52 11.98
CA ILE A 70 12.55 6.73 12.30
C ILE A 70 13.79 7.62 12.31
N VAL A 71 13.98 8.44 11.27
CA VAL A 71 15.13 9.33 11.15
C VAL A 71 15.16 10.39 12.25
N ALA A 72 13.98 10.90 12.65
CA ALA A 72 13.89 11.90 13.72
C ALA A 72 14.07 11.31 15.13
N ALA A 73 13.74 10.03 15.35
CA ALA A 73 13.68 9.43 16.67
C ALA A 73 14.89 8.56 17.04
N LEU A 74 15.62 8.02 16.06
CA LEU A 74 16.63 6.98 16.29
C LEU A 74 18.03 7.39 15.80
N PRO A 75 19.10 6.93 16.46
CA PRO A 75 20.47 7.12 15.99
C PRO A 75 20.73 6.32 14.70
N ALA A 76 21.67 6.80 13.89
CA ALA A 76 21.86 6.33 12.50
C ALA A 76 22.15 4.82 12.37
N ASP A 77 22.80 4.23 13.37
CA ASP A 77 23.13 2.79 13.43
C ASP A 77 21.90 1.90 13.69
N GLU A 78 20.82 2.45 14.26
CA GLU A 78 19.56 1.74 14.49
C GLU A 78 18.51 1.99 13.37
N GLN A 79 18.70 3.04 12.55
CA GLN A 79 17.74 3.43 11.51
C GLN A 79 17.59 2.35 10.43
N ASP A 80 18.68 1.75 9.96
CA ASP A 80 18.65 0.76 8.88
C ASP A 80 17.82 -0.48 9.25
N GLU A 81 17.95 -0.95 10.49
CA GLU A 81 17.17 -2.09 11.00
C GLU A 81 15.68 -1.76 11.00
N GLN A 82 15.30 -0.58 11.49
CA GLN A 82 13.90 -0.18 11.59
C GLN A 82 13.28 0.13 10.22
N ILE A 83 14.03 0.76 9.32
CA ILE A 83 13.60 0.96 7.93
C ILE A 83 13.38 -0.40 7.26
N SER A 84 14.30 -1.34 7.44
CA SER A 84 14.17 -2.68 6.85
C SER A 84 12.97 -3.45 7.43
N ALA A 85 12.71 -3.34 8.73
CA ALA A 85 11.61 -4.05 9.39
C ALA A 85 10.23 -3.46 9.06
N HIS A 86 10.10 -2.13 9.00
CA HIS A 86 8.79 -1.47 8.98
C HIS A 86 8.47 -0.76 7.65
N VAL A 87 9.47 -0.23 6.95
CA VAL A 87 9.26 0.54 5.72
C VAL A 87 9.37 -0.36 4.49
N ARG A 88 10.36 -1.26 4.46
CA ARG A 88 10.63 -2.14 3.30
C ARG A 88 9.43 -3.00 2.88
N PRO A 89 8.64 -3.60 3.78
CA PRO A 89 7.45 -4.34 3.37
C PRO A 89 6.44 -3.46 2.62
N LEU A 90 6.28 -2.20 3.06
CA LEU A 90 5.35 -1.25 2.44
C LEU A 90 5.84 -0.80 1.06
N THR A 91 7.15 -0.57 0.90
CA THR A 91 7.71 -0.20 -0.41
C THR A 91 7.56 -1.34 -1.43
N LEU A 92 7.79 -2.59 -1.01
CA LEU A 92 7.55 -3.75 -1.87
C LEU A 92 6.09 -3.88 -2.26
N LEU A 93 5.16 -3.66 -1.33
CA LEU A 93 3.73 -3.67 -1.62
C LEU A 93 3.33 -2.58 -2.63
N VAL A 94 3.90 -1.38 -2.50
CA VAL A 94 3.71 -0.28 -3.45
C VAL A 94 4.26 -0.62 -4.84
N GLU A 95 5.40 -1.29 -4.92
CA GLU A 95 5.97 -1.78 -6.19
C GLU A 95 5.10 -2.84 -6.84
N GLN A 96 4.59 -3.81 -6.06
CA GLN A 96 3.65 -4.82 -6.56
C GLN A 96 2.38 -4.16 -7.13
N ALA A 97 1.84 -3.15 -6.45
CA ALA A 97 0.71 -2.37 -6.94
C ALA A 97 1.03 -1.64 -8.26
N ASN A 98 2.22 -1.04 -8.39
CA ASN A 98 2.67 -0.41 -9.63
C ASN A 98 2.71 -1.41 -10.80
N VAL A 99 3.26 -2.60 -10.56
CA VAL A 99 3.35 -3.66 -11.56
C VAL A 99 1.96 -4.17 -11.95
N ALA A 100 1.04 -4.31 -11.00
CA ALA A 100 -0.36 -4.67 -11.29
C ALA A 100 -1.04 -3.59 -12.15
N ILE A 101 -0.94 -2.31 -11.79
CA ILE A 101 -1.50 -1.19 -12.58
C ILE A 101 -0.95 -1.21 -14.01
N ALA A 102 0.37 -1.38 -14.17
CA ALA A 102 1.01 -1.41 -15.48
C ALA A 102 0.49 -2.56 -16.35
N ARG A 103 0.35 -3.76 -15.78
CA ARG A 103 -0.20 -4.94 -16.47
C ARG A 103 -1.66 -4.72 -16.92
N MET A 104 -2.49 -4.16 -16.05
CA MET A 104 -3.89 -3.87 -16.38
C MET A 104 -4.02 -2.80 -17.47
N ARG A 105 -3.20 -1.74 -17.42
CA ARG A 105 -3.17 -0.72 -18.48
C ARG A 105 -2.72 -1.30 -19.82
N HIS A 106 -1.71 -2.19 -19.81
CA HIS A 106 -1.28 -2.89 -21.01
C HIS A 106 -2.40 -3.75 -21.60
N GLN A 107 -3.16 -4.45 -20.77
CA GLN A 107 -4.31 -5.26 -21.21
C GLN A 107 -5.41 -4.40 -21.85
N LEU A 108 -5.68 -3.19 -21.33
CA LEU A 108 -6.62 -2.25 -21.94
C LEU A 108 -6.14 -1.78 -23.33
N HIS A 109 -4.87 -1.37 -23.45
CA HIS A 109 -4.32 -0.95 -24.74
C HIS A 109 -4.29 -2.08 -25.79
N GLY A 110 -4.14 -3.33 -25.35
CA GLY A 110 -4.19 -4.50 -26.22
C GLY A 110 -5.60 -4.91 -26.66
N ALA A 111 -6.66 -4.39 -26.01
CA ALA A 111 -8.05 -4.65 -26.36
C ALA A 111 -8.64 -3.64 -27.37
N ASP A 112 -7.92 -2.54 -27.64
CA ASP A 112 -8.29 -1.52 -28.63
C ASP A 112 -7.72 -1.80 -30.05
N LEU A 113 -7.14 -2.99 -30.28
CA LEU A 113 -6.61 -3.50 -31.56
C LEU A 113 -7.41 -4.73 -32.02
#